data_AF-A0A6N2W3K5-F1
#
_entry.id   AF-A0A6N2W3K5-F1
#
_cell.length_a   1.000
_cell.length_b   1.000
_cell.length_c   1.000
_cell.angle_alpha   90.00
_cell.angle_beta   90.00
_cell.angle_gamma   90.00
#
_symmetry.space_group_name_H-M   'P 1'
#
loop_
_entity.id
_entity.type
_entity.pdbx_description
1 polymer ?
#
loop_
_entity_poly.entity_id
_entity_poly.type
_entity_poly.pdbx_seq_one_letter_code
_entity_poly.pdbx_strand_id
1 'polypeptide(L)' 'MGTCTYAIPSHWNIGKVYKRLIKAVAEYEKIEVIDALLKVYNSFISNKIDDYNSSMYYENPSYLLECYLENKVL' A
#
# COMPACT_ATOMS: atom_id res chain seq x y z
N MET A 1 -21.92 19.80 12.63
CA MET A 1 -21.52 19.49 11.25
C MET A 1 -20.03 19.17 11.27
N GLY A 2 -19.66 17.88 11.34
CA GLY A 2 -18.26 17.48 11.36
C GLY A 2 -17.66 17.67 9.98
N THR A 3 -16.93 18.77 9.78
CA THR A 3 -16.07 18.91 8.59
C THR A 3 -14.88 18.01 8.81
N CYS A 4 -15.02 16.71 8.50
CA CYS A 4 -13.88 15.82 8.36
C CYS A 4 -13.08 16.33 7.16
N THR A 5 -12.15 17.25 7.43
CA THR A 5 -11.09 17.60 6.49
C THR A 5 -10.20 16.39 6.42
N TYR A 6 -10.59 15.39 5.63
CA TYR A 6 -9.69 14.36 5.17
C TYR A 6 -8.58 15.11 4.44
N ALA A 7 -7.45 15.30 5.13
CA ALA A 7 -6.29 15.95 4.56
C ALA A 7 -5.91 15.16 3.32
N ILE A 8 -6.16 15.72 2.14
CA ILE A 8 -5.85 15.07 0.86
C ILE A 8 -4.36 14.74 0.92
N PRO A 9 -3.99 13.45 1.01
CA PRO A 9 -2.62 13.07 1.25
C PRO A 9 -1.80 13.44 0.02
N SER A 10 -0.81 14.33 0.20
CA SER A 10 0.14 14.62 -0.88
C SER A 10 1.00 13.39 -1.21
N HIS A 11 1.59 13.36 -2.41
CA HIS A 11 2.45 12.27 -2.93
C HIS A 11 3.47 11.68 -1.93
N TRP A 12 3.97 12.49 -0.99
CA TRP A 12 4.88 12.08 0.09
C TRP A 12 4.32 11.01 1.04
N ASN A 13 3.02 11.07 1.31
CA ASN A 13 2.33 10.17 2.22
C ASN A 13 2.22 8.75 1.61
N ILE A 14 2.01 8.67 0.31
CA ILE A 14 1.94 7.41 -0.45
C ILE A 14 3.29 6.70 -0.47
N GLY A 15 4.39 7.45 -0.62
CA GLY A 15 5.73 6.88 -0.48
C GLY A 15 5.96 6.17 0.87
N LYS A 16 5.36 6.68 1.95
CA LYS A 16 5.43 6.06 3.28
C LYS A 16 4.63 4.74 3.35
N VAL A 17 3.49 4.67 2.66
CA VAL A 17 2.69 3.44 2.55
C VAL A 17 3.43 2.39 1.75
N TYR A 18 3.97 2.74 0.57
CA TYR A 18 4.79 1.84 -0.25
C TYR A 18 5.99 1.30 0.53
N LYS A 19 6.73 2.17 1.22
CA LYS A 19 7.87 1.74 2.04
C LYS A 19 7.47 0.71 3.08
N ARG A 20 6.32 0.89 3.76
CA ARG A 20 5.81 -0.05 4.76
C ARG A 20 5.40 -1.38 4.13
N LEU A 21 4.69 -1.33 3.01
CA LEU A 21 4.24 -2.52 2.29
C LEU A 21 5.43 -3.34 1.77
N ILE A 22 6.39 -2.71 1.11
CA ILE A 22 7.59 -3.39 0.57
C ILE A 22 8.37 -4.06 1.70
N LYS A 23 8.52 -3.39 2.84
CA LYS A 23 9.18 -3.98 4.01
C LYS A 23 8.42 -5.19 4.55
N ALA A 24 7.10 -5.09 4.67
CA ALA A 24 6.24 -6.19 5.12
C ALA A 24 6.30 -7.39 4.16
N VAL A 25 6.25 -7.15 2.85
CA VAL A 25 6.37 -8.20 1.81
C VAL A 25 7.76 -8.86 1.86
N ALA A 26 8.83 -8.07 2.00
CA ALA A 26 10.19 -8.61 2.13
C ALA A 26 10.35 -9.49 3.38
N GLU A 27 9.82 -9.05 4.53
CA GLU A 27 9.84 -9.83 5.78
C GLU A 27 8.97 -11.10 5.68
N TYR A 28 7.80 -11.02 5.03
CA TYR A 28 6.87 -12.14 4.88
C TYR A 28 7.39 -13.22 3.91
N GLU A 29 7.81 -12.83 2.70
CA GLU A 29 8.32 -13.77 1.70
C GLU A 29 9.80 -14.12 1.89
N LYS A 30 10.49 -13.48 2.85
CA LYS A 30 11.94 -13.62 3.09
C LYS A 30 12.78 -13.41 1.82
N ILE A 31 12.40 -12.40 1.05
CA ILE A 31 13.10 -11.96 -0.17
C ILE A 31 13.85 -10.66 0.08
N GLU A 32 14.77 -10.33 -0.82
CA GLU A 32 15.45 -9.04 -0.77
C GLU A 32 14.48 -7.88 -0.97
N VAL A 33 14.77 -6.72 -0.36
CA VAL A 33 13.93 -5.53 -0.45
C VAL A 33 13.75 -5.07 -1.90
N ILE A 34 14.78 -5.24 -2.74
CA ILE A 34 14.70 -4.91 -4.18
C ILE A 34 13.73 -5.85 -4.90
N ASP A 35 13.76 -7.14 -4.60
CA ASP A 35 12.85 -8.12 -5.19
C ASP A 35 11.40 -7.84 -4.76
N ALA A 36 11.19 -7.60 -3.47
CA ALA A 36 9.89 -7.18 -2.93
C ALA A 36 9.38 -5.89 -3.58
N LEU A 37 10.26 -4.91 -3.81
CA LEU A 37 9.91 -3.67 -4.49
C LEU A 37 9.44 -3.96 -5.92
N LEU A 38 10.18 -4.78 -6.68
CA LEU A 38 9.82 -5.15 -8.04
C LEU A 38 8.46 -5.86 -8.08
N LYS A 39 8.23 -6.78 -7.13
CA LYS A 39 6.99 -7.54 -6.97
C LYS A 39 5.78 -6.66 -6.64
N VAL A 40 5.94 -5.76 -5.68
CA VAL A 40 4.87 -4.82 -5.27
C VAL A 40 4.50 -3.90 -6.43
N TYR A 41 5.48 -3.36 -7.16
CA TYR A 41 5.23 -2.51 -8.33
C TYR A 41 4.64 -3.25 -9.53
N ASN A 42 4.97 -4.54 -9.73
CA ASN A 42 4.37 -5.37 -10.77
C ASN A 42 3.00 -5.96 -10.39
N SER A 43 2.51 -5.69 -9.17
CA SER A 43 1.25 -6.25 -8.68
C SER A 43 0.09 -5.26 -8.82
N PHE A 44 -1.14 -5.79 -8.78
CA PHE A 44 -2.39 -5.00 -8.84
C PHE A 44 -2.44 -3.91 -7.75
N ILE A 45 -1.75 -4.14 -6.62
CA ILE A 45 -1.74 -3.21 -5.51
C ILE A 45 -1.09 -1.87 -5.87
N SER A 46 -0.15 -1.86 -6.82
CA SER A 46 0.49 -0.62 -7.25
C SER A 46 -0.53 0.32 -7.89
N ASN A 47 -1.41 -0.24 -8.73
CA ASN A 47 -2.50 0.47 -9.39
C ASN A 47 -3.56 0.95 -8.39
N LYS A 48 -3.75 0.23 -7.27
CA LYS A 48 -4.66 0.66 -6.20
C LYS A 48 -4.10 1.70 -5.24
N ILE A 49 -2.80 1.69 -5.00
CA ILE A 49 -2.14 2.74 -4.22
C ILE A 49 -1.94 4.01 -5.05
N ASP A 50 -1.79 3.87 -6.37
CA ASP A 50 -1.77 5.00 -7.32
C ASP A 50 -3.16 5.63 -7.52
N ASP A 51 -4.24 4.97 -7.09
CA ASP A 51 -5.57 5.58 -7.04
C ASP A 51 -5.66 6.54 -5.84
N TYR A 52 -5.19 7.78 -6.03
CA TYR A 52 -5.18 8.89 -5.05
C TYR A 52 -6.57 9.24 -4.49
N ASN A 53 -7.65 8.64 -5.00
CA ASN A 53 -9.03 8.81 -4.57
C ASN A 53 -9.57 7.67 -3.69
N SER A 54 -8.81 6.59 -3.49
CA SER A 54 -9.27 5.42 -2.74
C SER A 54 -8.99 5.56 -1.24
N SER A 55 -10.02 5.33 -0.41
CA SER A 55 -9.92 5.27 1.06
C SER A 55 -8.92 4.21 1.58
N MET A 56 -8.34 3.39 0.70
CA MET A 56 -7.26 2.45 1.01
C MET A 56 -6.05 3.08 1.70
N TYR A 57 -5.85 4.39 1.58
CA TYR A 57 -4.78 5.09 2.30
C TYR A 57 -4.92 5.03 3.83
N TYR A 58 -6.15 4.86 4.35
CA TYR A 58 -6.42 4.76 5.79
C TYR A 58 -6.38 3.33 6.31
N GLU A 59 -6.22 2.35 5.42
CA GLU A 59 -6.19 0.94 5.79
C GLU A 59 -4.88 0.55 6.46
N ASN A 60 -4.98 -0.47 7.31
CA ASN A 60 -3.83 -0.96 8.05
C ASN A 60 -2.80 -1.57 7.09
N PRO A 61 -1.49 -1.42 7.37
CA PRO A 61 -0.44 -2.05 6.55
C PRO A 61 -0.59 -3.57 6.47
N SER A 62 -1.17 -4.20 7.50
CA SER A 62 -1.53 -5.63 7.48
C SER A 62 -2.63 -5.93 6.48
N TYR A 63 -3.68 -5.09 6.40
CA TYR A 63 -4.75 -5.26 5.41
C TYR A 63 -4.25 -5.07 3.98
N LEU A 64 -3.34 -4.11 3.76
CA LEU A 64 -2.66 -3.95 2.47
C LEU A 64 -1.84 -5.18 2.10
N LEU A 65 -1.16 -5.79 3.07
CA LEU A 65 -0.43 -7.03 2.85
C LEU A 65 -1.38 -8.19 2.52
N GLU A 66 -2.51 -8.31 3.22
CA GLU A 66 -3.51 -9.34 2.94
C GLU A 66 -4.13 -9.16 1.55
N CYS A 67 -4.49 -7.94 1.15
CA CYS A 67 -4.94 -7.64 -0.21
C CYS A 67 -3.86 -7.96 -1.26
N TYR A 68 -2.58 -7.73 -0.95
CA TYR A 68 -1.48 -8.10 -1.84
C TYR A 68 -1.37 -9.61 -2.01
N LEU A 69 -1.46 -10.37 -0.91
CA LEU A 69 -1.37 -11.83 -0.89
C LEU A 69 -2.58 -12.48 -1.57
N GLU A 70 -3.79 -11.98 -1.33
CA GLU A 70 -5.02 -12.49 -1.94
C GLU A 70 -5.27 -11.99 -3.37
N ASN A 71 -4.48 -11.02 -3.86
CA ASN A 71 -4.60 -10.42 -5.19
C ASN A 71 -6.01 -9.84 -5.50
N LYS A 72 -6.76 -9.48 -4.47
CA LYS A 72 -8.09 -8.85 -4.54
C LYS A 72 -8.25 -7.86 -3.38
N VAL A 73 -9.11 -6.86 -3.57
CA VAL A 73 -9.57 -6.01 -2.46
C VAL A 73 -10.62 -6.79 -1.68
N LEU A 74 -10.43 -6.93 -0.36
CA LEU A 74 -11.35 -7.63 0.56
C LEU A 74 -12.54 -6.76 0.97
#